data_AF-A0A956P8Y5-F1
#
_entry.id   AF-A0A956P8Y5-F1
#
_cell.length_a   1.000
_cell.length_b   1.000
_cell.length_c   1.000
_cell.angle_alpha   90.00
_cell.angle_beta   90.00
_cell.angle_gamma   90.00
#
_symmetry.space_group_name_H-M   'P 1'
#
loop_
_entity.id
_entity.type
_entity.pdbx_description
1 polymer ?
#
loop_
_entity_poly.entity_id
_entity_poly.type
_entity_poly.pdbx_seq_one_letter_code
_entity_poly.pdbx_strand_id
1 'polypeptide(L)'
;MTGPSDADPSMPEGSEAERSPIRFHRVAGGGELVATAEVEIFERPTVVLRGWAIYRRGSEIHVVPPHRVFSDPVTGERKVWYFLNFEDAAYEEVWKARIKNEFVRWEKA
;
A
#
# COMPACT_ATOMS: atom_id res chain seq x y z
N MET A 1 -19.74 6.31 27.85
CA MET A 1 -18.33 6.11 27.46
C MET A 1 -18.24 4.78 26.73
N THR A 2 -18.37 4.80 25.41
CA THR A 2 -18.16 3.63 24.55
C THR A 2 -16.71 3.70 24.07
N GLY A 3 -15.90 2.68 24.40
CA GLY A 3 -14.51 2.58 23.97
C GLY A 3 -14.39 2.44 22.45
N PRO A 4 -13.20 2.64 21.87
CA PRO A 4 -13.00 2.39 20.45
C PRO A 4 -13.27 0.91 20.17
N SER A 5 -14.19 0.66 19.24
CA SER A 5 -14.46 -0.67 18.73
C SER A 5 -13.16 -1.23 18.12
N ASP A 6 -12.68 -2.36 18.64
CA ASP A 6 -11.71 -3.25 17.97
C ASP A 6 -12.37 -3.91 16.75
N ALA A 7 -12.91 -3.08 15.84
CA ALA A 7 -13.32 -3.56 14.55
C ALA A 7 -12.03 -3.88 13.78
N ASP A 8 -11.73 -5.18 13.66
CA ASP A 8 -10.74 -5.67 12.71
C ASP A 8 -11.08 -5.05 11.35
N PRO A 9 -10.24 -4.14 10.82
CA PRO A 9 -10.56 -3.43 9.59
C PRO A 9 -10.39 -4.46 8.47
N SER A 10 -11.49 -5.14 8.17
CA SER A 10 -11.60 -6.10 7.09
C SER A 10 -12.22 -5.39 5.89
N MET A 11 -11.78 -5.74 4.68
CA MET A 11 -12.43 -5.23 3.47
C MET A 11 -13.89 -5.68 3.50
N PRO A 12 -14.85 -4.84 3.08
CA PRO A 12 -16.22 -5.31 2.89
C PRO A 12 -16.20 -6.50 1.93
N GLU A 13 -16.73 -7.65 2.38
CA GLU A 13 -16.81 -8.85 1.56
C GLU A 13 -17.56 -8.55 0.26
N GLY A 14 -16.94 -8.88 -0.88
CA GLY A 14 -17.52 -8.63 -2.20
C GLY A 14 -17.28 -7.22 -2.76
N SER A 15 -16.50 -6.37 -2.09
CA SER A 15 -16.06 -5.08 -2.65
C SER A 15 -15.13 -5.28 -3.87
N GLU A 16 -15.22 -4.38 -4.86
CA GLU A 16 -14.35 -4.36 -6.04
C GLU A 16 -12.86 -4.38 -5.63
N ALA A 17 -12.55 -3.66 -4.55
CA ALA A 17 -11.25 -3.57 -3.93
C ALA A 17 -10.69 -4.89 -3.38
N GLU A 18 -11.53 -5.85 -2.97
CA GLU A 18 -11.11 -7.19 -2.54
C GLU A 18 -10.58 -8.03 -3.72
N ARG A 19 -11.15 -7.82 -4.92
CA ARG A 19 -10.85 -8.59 -6.14
C ARG A 19 -9.82 -7.93 -7.04
N SER A 20 -9.54 -6.64 -6.82
CA SER A 20 -8.52 -5.85 -7.52
C SER A 20 -7.20 -6.59 -7.71
N PRO A 21 -6.79 -6.96 -8.94
CA PRO A 21 -5.52 -7.62 -9.18
C PRO A 21 -4.33 -6.82 -8.62
N ILE A 22 -3.37 -7.54 -8.03
CA ILE A 22 -2.11 -6.99 -7.53
C ILE A 22 -0.95 -7.62 -8.31
N ARG A 23 -0.09 -6.78 -8.89
CA ARG A 23 1.15 -7.23 -9.56
C ARG A 23 2.35 -6.73 -8.78
N PHE A 24 3.30 -7.62 -8.52
CA PHE A 24 4.54 -7.30 -7.82
C PHE A 24 5.71 -7.20 -8.78
N HIS A 25 6.56 -6.21 -8.54
CA HIS A 25 7.80 -6.00 -9.27
C HIS A 25 8.96 -6.02 -8.28
N ARG A 26 9.90 -6.94 -8.45
CA ARG A 26 11.09 -7.03 -7.60
C ARG A 26 11.98 -5.82 -7.84
N VAL A 27 12.46 -5.20 -6.77
CA VAL A 27 13.46 -4.12 -6.86
C VAL A 27 14.84 -4.77 -6.79
N ALA A 28 15.64 -4.58 -7.83
CA ALA A 28 17.02 -5.06 -7.88
C ALA A 28 17.91 -4.12 -7.05
N GLY A 29 18.07 -4.44 -5.77
CA GLY A 29 18.97 -3.70 -4.88
C GLY A 29 18.96 -4.32 -3.48
N GLY A 30 20.13 -4.52 -2.87
CA GLY A 30 20.27 -5.09 -1.53
C GLY A 30 19.84 -4.16 -0.38
N GLY A 31 18.93 -3.23 -0.65
CA GLY A 31 18.39 -2.29 0.33
C GLY A 31 17.13 -2.82 1.00
N GLU A 32 16.54 -2.00 1.87
CA GLU A 32 15.29 -2.35 2.55
C GLU A 32 14.08 -2.39 1.60
N LEU A 33 14.08 -1.62 0.51
CA LEU A 33 13.02 -1.69 -0.51
C LEU A 33 13.21 -2.93 -1.38
N VAL A 34 12.32 -3.91 -1.25
CA VAL A 34 12.44 -5.22 -1.92
C VAL A 34 11.53 -5.38 -3.12
N ALA A 35 10.41 -4.66 -3.14
CA ALA A 35 9.45 -4.72 -4.23
C ALA A 35 8.57 -3.46 -4.31
N THR A 36 7.93 -3.28 -5.45
CA THR A 36 6.82 -2.36 -5.62
C THR A 36 5.58 -3.10 -6.11
N ALA A 37 4.40 -2.73 -5.62
CA ALA A 37 3.14 -3.28 -6.11
C ALA A 37 2.40 -2.31 -7.04
N GLU A 38 1.70 -2.87 -8.01
CA GLU A 38 0.70 -2.22 -8.84
C GLU A 38 -0.66 -2.82 -8.52
N VAL A 39 -1.63 -1.95 -8.23
CA VAL A 39 -2.99 -2.33 -7.83
C VAL A 39 -3.96 -1.74 -8.84
N GLU A 40 -4.83 -2.58 -9.40
CA GLU A 40 -5.95 -2.13 -10.24
C GLU A 40 -7.09 -1.65 -9.33
N ILE A 41 -7.41 -0.36 -9.36
CA ILE A 41 -8.38 0.27 -8.44
C ILE A 41 -9.76 0.52 -9.06
N PHE A 42 -9.86 0.49 -10.40
CA PHE A 42 -11.13 0.55 -11.13
C PHE A 42 -11.05 -0.38 -12.33
N GLU A 43 -12.09 -1.19 -12.56
CA GLU A 43 -12.12 -2.12 -13.70
C GLU A 43 -12.35 -1.40 -15.05
N ARG A 44 -13.16 -0.33 -15.09
CA ARG A 44 -13.52 0.40 -16.34
C ARG A 44 -13.74 1.91 -16.15
N PRO A 45 -12.93 2.79 -16.80
CA PRO A 45 -11.68 2.46 -17.47
C PRO A 45 -10.70 1.83 -16.46
N THR A 46 -9.86 0.91 -16.91
CA THR A 46 -8.87 0.29 -16.03
C THR A 46 -7.93 1.36 -15.49
N VAL A 47 -8.00 1.63 -14.18
CA VAL A 47 -7.08 2.53 -13.51
C VAL A 47 -6.17 1.70 -12.62
N VAL A 48 -4.87 1.78 -12.89
CA VAL A 48 -3.85 1.09 -12.10
C VAL A 48 -3.07 2.12 -11.31
N LEU A 49 -3.00 1.91 -10.00
CA LEU A 49 -2.13 2.68 -9.14
C LEU A 49 -0.84 1.90 -8.89
N ARG A 50 0.28 2.51 -9.30
CA ARG A 50 1.62 1.94 -9.14
C ARG A 50 2.35 2.63 -8.00
N GLY A 51 3.31 1.91 -7.40
CA GLY A 51 4.27 2.51 -6.47
C GLY A 51 3.97 2.25 -5.00
N TRP A 52 3.21 1.22 -4.68
CA TRP A 52 3.13 0.74 -3.30
C TRP A 52 4.49 0.16 -2.93
N ALA A 53 5.20 0.81 -2.02
CA ALA A 53 6.56 0.42 -1.66
C ALA A 53 6.54 -0.66 -0.58
N ILE A 54 7.25 -1.75 -0.81
CA ILE A 54 7.35 -2.88 0.12
C ILE A 54 8.75 -2.92 0.67
N TYR A 55 8.87 -2.58 1.95
CA TYR A 55 10.13 -2.60 2.68
C TYR A 55 10.24 -3.88 3.51
N ARG A 56 11.43 -4.48 3.52
CA ARG A 56 11.81 -5.56 4.43
C ARG A 56 12.91 -5.08 5.35
N ARG A 57 12.65 -5.13 6.65
CA ARG A 57 13.63 -4.88 7.70
C ARG A 57 13.69 -6.10 8.62
N GLY A 58 14.71 -6.93 8.44
CA GLY A 58 14.78 -8.24 9.09
C GLY A 58 13.61 -9.13 8.64
N SER A 59 12.81 -9.63 9.59
CA SER A 59 11.61 -10.43 9.32
C SER A 59 10.34 -9.60 9.09
N GLU A 60 10.39 -8.29 9.30
CA GLU A 60 9.22 -7.43 9.17
C GLU A 60 9.05 -6.92 7.75
N ILE A 61 7.78 -6.92 7.30
CA ILE A 61 7.36 -6.37 6.02
C ILE A 61 6.47 -5.17 6.30
N HIS A 62 6.87 -4.03 5.74
CA HIS A 62 6.19 -2.74 5.84
C HIS A 62 5.72 -2.33 4.45
N VAL A 63 4.43 -2.01 4.33
CA VAL A 63 3.81 -1.56 3.07
C VAL A 63 3.49 -0.08 3.20
N VAL A 64 4.00 0.71 2.26
CA VAL A 64 3.77 2.16 2.21
C VAL A 64 2.95 2.49 0.97
N PRO A 65 1.81 3.19 1.11
CA PRO A 65 1.03 3.66 -0.03
C PRO A 65 1.85 4.55 -0.97
N PRO A 66 1.45 4.64 -2.25
CA PRO A 66 2.14 5.47 -3.21
C PRO A 66 2.19 6.93 -2.75
N HIS A 67 3.41 7.45 -2.68
CA HIS A 67 3.67 8.82 -2.27
C HIS A 67 4.81 9.41 -3.08
N ARG A 68 4.89 10.74 -3.08
CA ARG A 68 6.00 11.52 -3.63
C ARG A 68 6.59 12.36 -2.51
N VAL A 69 7.90 12.27 -2.35
CA VAL A 69 8.65 13.19 -1.48
C VAL A 69 9.18 14.31 -2.36
N PHE A 70 8.92 15.56 -1.97
CA PHE A 70 9.56 16.73 -2.57
C PHE A 70 10.23 17.56 -1.50
N SER A 71 11.29 18.27 -1.88
CA SER A 71 11.93 19.25 -1.01
C SER A 71 11.46 20.64 -1.45
N ASP A 72 10.94 21.42 -0.51
CA ASP A 72 10.55 22.80 -0.74
C ASP A 72 11.81 23.60 -1.14
N PRO A 73 11.84 24.23 -2.33
CA PRO A 73 13.04 24.92 -2.81
C PRO A 73 13.34 26.20 -2.02
N VAL A 74 12.37 26.74 -1.27
CA VAL A 74 12.52 27.97 -0.49
C VAL A 74 12.94 27.65 0.93
N THR A 75 12.29 26.68 1.57
CA THR A 75 12.53 26.36 2.99
C THR A 75 13.46 25.17 3.21
N GLY A 76 13.71 24.36 2.18
CA GLY A 76 14.43 23.09 2.28
C GLY A 76 13.64 21.97 2.98
N GLU A 77 12.40 22.24 3.39
CA GLU A 77 11.56 21.29 4.11
C GLU A 77 11.16 20.11 3.20
N ARG A 78 11.26 18.88 3.73
CA ARG A 78 10.75 17.69 3.03
C ARG A 78 9.26 17.53 3.27
N LYS A 79 8.49 17.47 2.19
CA LYS A 79 7.04 17.29 2.19
C LYS A 79 6.69 15.98 1.49
N VAL A 80 5.73 15.25 2.04
CA VAL A 80 5.23 13.98 1.52
C VAL A 80 3.83 14.20 0.95
N TRP A 81 3.62 13.81 -0.30
CA TRP A 81 2.33 13.85 -0.98
C TRP A 81 1.88 12.43 -1.29
N TYR A 82 0.76 12.03 -0.71
CA TYR A 82 0.14 10.74 -1.01
C TYR A 82 -0.68 10.85 -2.29
N PHE A 83 -0.54 9.86 -3.19
CA PHE A 83 -1.36 9.78 -4.40
C PHE A 83 -2.74 9.17 -4.12
N LEU A 84 -2.90 8.54 -2.96
CA LEU A 84 -4.16 8.05 -2.44
C LEU A 84 -4.55 8.81 -1.19
N ASN A 85 -5.81 9.23 -1.15
CA ASN A 85 -6.49 9.57 0.08
C ASN A 85 -7.51 8.46 0.34
N PHE A 86 -7.34 7.75 1.46
CA PHE A 86 -8.32 6.79 1.92
C PHE A 86 -9.46 7.52 2.61
N GLU A 87 -10.68 6.99 2.51
CA GLU A 87 -11.87 7.56 3.17
C GLU A 87 -11.66 7.64 4.69
N ASP A 88 -11.00 6.64 5.26
CA ASP A 88 -10.53 6.64 6.63
C ASP A 88 -9.22 5.83 6.78
N ALA A 89 -8.60 5.95 7.96
CA ALA A 89 -7.34 5.28 8.29
C ALA A 89 -7.50 3.75 8.41
N ALA A 90 -8.68 3.25 8.74
CA ALA A 90 -8.93 1.82 8.83
C ALA A 90 -8.85 1.18 7.43
N TYR A 91 -9.44 1.83 6.43
CA TYR A 91 -9.42 1.41 5.04
C TYR A 91 -8.00 1.37 4.46
N GLU A 92 -7.14 2.33 4.85
CA GLU A 92 -5.72 2.30 4.51
C GLU A 92 -5.01 1.06 5.06
N GLU A 93 -5.25 0.73 6.34
CA GLU A 93 -4.63 -0.44 6.99
C GLU A 93 -5.08 -1.75 6.34
N VAL A 94 -6.33 -1.83 5.89
CA VAL A 94 -6.81 -3.01 5.16
C VAL A 94 -6.04 -3.22 3.86
N TRP A 95 -5.84 -2.15 3.10
CA TRP A 95 -5.07 -2.22 1.85
C TRP A 95 -3.62 -2.60 2.10
N LYS A 96 -2.97 -2.03 3.13
CA LYS A 96 -1.62 -2.41 3.53
C LYS A 96 -1.54 -3.90 3.89
N ALA A 97 -2.49 -4.39 4.68
CA ALA A 97 -2.56 -5.79 5.09
C ALA A 97 -2.75 -6.73 3.88
N ARG A 98 -3.66 -6.38 2.96
CA ARG A 98 -3.92 -7.13 1.73
C ARG A 98 -2.67 -7.24 0.87
N ILE A 99 -2.01 -6.12 0.57
CA ILE A 99 -0.79 -6.09 -0.24
C ILE A 99 0.33 -6.89 0.42
N LYS A 100 0.49 -6.76 1.74
CA LYS A 100 1.47 -7.54 2.51
C LYS A 100 1.23 -9.04 2.39
N ASN A 101 -0.02 -9.49 2.57
CA ASN A 101 -0.40 -10.89 2.51
C ASN A 101 -0.18 -11.48 1.11
N GLU A 102 -0.58 -10.74 0.07
CA GLU A 102 -0.36 -11.14 -1.33
C GLU A 102 1.13 -11.17 -1.69
N PHE A 103 1.93 -10.24 -1.17
CA PHE A 103 3.37 -10.24 -1.39
C PHE A 103 4.04 -11.47 -0.77
N VAL A 104 3.66 -11.85 0.46
CA VAL A 104 4.18 -13.05 1.12
C VAL A 104 3.82 -14.32 0.34
N ARG A 105 2.64 -14.37 -0.28
CA ARG A 105 2.25 -15.48 -1.17
C ARG A 105 3.10 -15.50 -2.43
N TRP A 106 3.25 -14.33 -3.06
CA TRP A 106 4.03 -14.16 -4.28
C TRP A 106 5.51 -14.54 -4.12
N GLU A 107 6.13 -14.25 -2.97
CA GLU A 107 7.54 -14.66 -2.72
C GLU A 107 7.74 -16.15 -2.54
N LYS A 108 6.70 -16.90 -2.17
CA LYS A 108 6.75 -18.34 -1.96
C LYS A 108 6.47 -19.14 -3.24
N ALA A 109 5.92 -18.49 -4.27
CA ALA A 109 5.62 -19.07 -5.57
C ALA A 109 6.87 -19.11 -6.46
#